data_AF-A0A1I8PCU6-F1
#
_entry.id   AF-A0A1I8PCU6-F1
#
_cell.length_a   1.000
_cell.length_b   1.000
_cell.length_c   1.000
_cell.angle_alpha   90.00
_cell.angle_beta   90.00
_cell.angle_gamma   90.00
#
_symmetry.space_group_name_H-M   'P 1'
#
loop_
_entity.id
_entity.type
_entity.pdbx_description
1 polymer ?
#
loop_
_entity_poly.entity_id
_entity_poly.type
_entity_poly.pdbx_seq_one_letter_code
_entity_poly.pdbx_strand_id
1 'polypeptide(L)'
;MLAHIFIRLNWNDWFTNTLPTIPSAAHKTLVSRLFTIFIKIAFEPNIHMQINTSKILEDAIKYPWHMVEYSELENLMKWFCTTVEPTIVLRIPEETNYADRAVLDLIRLACAMMPEIGNEMQQISNATAKRILYTRSMIRLQRSCAAKNPKLFATKEGKKVFNNAFEELLQTLNQSLRALAATKSHEEQRREALNVMLEIILPMQTQSEETSNLHIDSIIKWQATTAEPGNILMCSILSALGHMKAFIGGTYVLLESTICFYFRSSESSLEWHTPTWINLLQTLQMSLEKLELMPIMRNCSMFTLNVYILYKMEKMPTVGDQITFMQDLCQLIESIKTEPSTEAMMTVVWGSMIAWGCKIFLKEPQNSRKPLIMLSRHLQHLSSQAEGWGDGLLGAIGLKRDVVTNKRKVLTRCLAIVILSLFPNISYSGERVEPNEEYCSSMRELSMLLANKKFLDVKPLVVQAVNILKENTLPKIQDVSHLVCRLISLFYCSSFLTSVPEVWEMDFHIPSA
;
A
#
# COMPACT_ATOMS: atom_id res chain seq x y z
N MET A 1 -5.09 -6.39 -51.18
CA MET A 1 -4.80 -5.20 -52.01
C MET A 1 -4.34 -4.01 -51.17
N LEU A 2 -5.09 -3.58 -50.13
CA LEU A 2 -4.70 -2.47 -49.23
C LEU A 2 -3.35 -2.68 -48.52
N ALA A 3 -3.10 -3.91 -48.05
CA ALA A 3 -1.80 -4.36 -47.53
C ALA A 3 -0.60 -4.00 -48.42
N HIS A 4 -0.71 -4.32 -49.71
CA HIS A 4 0.36 -4.11 -50.68
C HIS A 4 0.54 -2.63 -51.04
N ILE A 5 -0.52 -1.83 -50.94
CA ILE A 5 -0.42 -0.37 -51.09
C ILE A 5 0.31 0.20 -49.89
N PHE A 6 -0.09 -0.20 -48.68
CA PHE A 6 0.49 0.28 -47.43
C PHE A 6 2.02 0.10 -47.37
N ILE A 7 2.52 -1.08 -47.72
CA ILE A 7 3.97 -1.37 -47.68
C ILE A 7 4.77 -0.67 -48.79
N ARG A 8 4.11 -0.18 -49.86
CA ARG A 8 4.77 0.49 -51.00
C ARG A 8 4.79 2.01 -50.87
N LEU A 9 3.99 2.57 -49.95
CA LEU A 9 3.96 4.01 -49.72
C LEU A 9 5.18 4.45 -48.91
N ASN A 10 5.79 5.56 -49.33
CA ASN A 10 6.81 6.24 -48.54
C ASN A 10 6.12 7.09 -47.47
N TRP A 11 5.82 6.48 -46.33
CA TRP A 11 5.10 7.15 -45.24
C TRP A 11 5.84 8.35 -44.67
N ASN A 12 7.17 8.32 -44.61
CA ASN A 12 7.97 9.46 -44.17
C ASN A 12 7.70 10.68 -45.06
N ASP A 13 7.84 10.50 -46.39
CA ASP A 13 7.58 11.55 -47.37
C ASP A 13 6.12 12.04 -47.34
N TRP A 14 5.17 11.12 -47.12
CA TRP A 14 3.76 11.46 -46.99
C TRP A 14 3.51 12.37 -45.77
N PHE A 15 4.06 12.03 -44.61
CA PHE A 15 3.88 12.85 -43.40
C PHE A 15 4.65 14.17 -43.46
N THR A 16 5.83 14.23 -44.08
CA THR A 16 6.63 15.46 -44.15
C THR A 16 6.17 16.41 -45.24
N ASN A 17 5.80 15.90 -46.43
CA ASN A 17 5.56 16.72 -47.61
C ASN A 17 4.08 16.77 -48.01
N THR A 18 3.31 15.71 -47.78
CA THR A 18 1.89 15.67 -48.18
C THR A 18 0.96 16.20 -47.09
N LEU A 19 1.12 15.78 -45.84
CA LEU A 19 0.24 16.20 -44.74
C LEU A 19 0.15 17.74 -44.59
N PRO A 20 1.25 18.53 -44.70
CA PRO A 20 1.16 19.98 -44.58
C PRO A 20 0.33 20.68 -45.69
N THR A 21 0.15 20.03 -46.84
CA THR A 21 -0.65 20.58 -47.96
C THR A 21 -2.15 20.40 -47.74
N ILE A 22 -2.55 19.54 -46.81
CA ILE A 22 -3.95 19.28 -46.47
C ILE A 22 -4.43 20.40 -45.53
N PRO A 23 -5.70 20.87 -45.62
CA PRO A 23 -6.22 21.86 -44.69
C PRO A 23 -6.07 21.43 -43.23
N SER A 24 -5.59 22.33 -42.37
CA SER A 24 -5.32 22.05 -40.95
C SER A 24 -6.55 21.53 -40.19
N ALA A 25 -7.74 21.99 -40.55
CA ALA A 25 -9.00 21.52 -39.97
C ALA A 25 -9.24 20.02 -40.16
N ALA A 26 -8.66 19.40 -41.21
CA ALA A 26 -8.82 17.98 -41.50
C ALA A 26 -7.68 17.10 -40.93
N HIS A 27 -6.60 17.71 -40.42
CA HIS A 27 -5.41 16.98 -39.96
C HIS A 27 -5.73 15.96 -38.87
N LYS A 28 -6.44 16.36 -37.82
CA LYS A 28 -6.76 15.48 -36.67
C LYS A 28 -7.53 14.23 -37.10
N THR A 29 -8.59 14.40 -37.88
CA THR A 29 -9.40 13.29 -38.37
C THR A 29 -8.61 12.38 -39.31
N LEU A 30 -7.79 12.95 -40.19
CA LEU A 30 -6.96 12.17 -41.11
C LEU A 30 -5.90 11.37 -40.37
N VAL A 31 -5.15 12.01 -39.47
CA VAL A 31 -4.12 11.35 -38.64
C VAL A 31 -4.75 10.26 -37.77
N SER A 32 -5.93 10.48 -37.20
CA SER A 32 -6.64 9.46 -36.40
C SER A 32 -7.03 8.22 -37.22
N ARG A 33 -7.52 8.43 -38.44
CA ARG A 33 -7.86 7.34 -39.36
C ARG A 33 -6.62 6.59 -39.82
N LEU A 34 -5.54 7.31 -40.13
CA LEU A 34 -4.26 6.69 -40.49
C LEU A 34 -3.71 5.89 -39.33
N PHE A 35 -3.72 6.41 -38.12
CA PHE A 35 -3.30 5.67 -36.92
C PHE A 35 -4.07 4.35 -36.78
N THR A 36 -5.40 4.39 -36.94
CA THR A 36 -6.24 3.19 -36.95
C THR A 36 -5.83 2.19 -38.03
N ILE A 37 -5.48 2.66 -39.24
CA ILE A 37 -4.99 1.80 -40.32
C ILE A 37 -3.65 1.18 -39.92
N PHE A 38 -2.67 1.98 -39.47
CA PHE A 38 -1.36 1.49 -39.04
C PHE A 38 -1.48 0.34 -38.01
N ILE A 39 -2.34 0.52 -37.00
CA ILE A 39 -2.55 -0.51 -35.98
C ILE A 39 -3.27 -1.74 -36.54
N LYS A 40 -4.40 -1.57 -37.23
CA LYS A 40 -5.20 -2.71 -37.72
C LYS A 40 -4.47 -3.54 -38.77
N ILE A 41 -3.76 -2.87 -39.68
CA ILE A 41 -3.07 -3.54 -40.78
C ILE A 41 -1.89 -4.38 -40.29
N ALA A 42 -1.28 -4.01 -39.16
CA ALA A 42 -0.20 -4.79 -38.54
C ALA A 42 -0.64 -6.23 -38.18
N PHE A 43 -1.94 -6.46 -37.94
CA PHE A 43 -2.51 -7.77 -37.62
C PHE A 43 -3.09 -8.51 -38.83
N GLU A 44 -2.94 -7.98 -40.05
CA GLU A 44 -3.26 -8.73 -41.27
C GLU A 44 -2.20 -9.84 -41.46
N PRO A 45 -2.57 -11.11 -41.70
CA PRO A 45 -1.63 -12.23 -41.73
C PRO A 45 -0.45 -12.04 -42.70
N ASN A 46 -0.71 -11.48 -43.88
CA ASN A 46 0.29 -11.26 -44.92
C ASN A 46 1.26 -10.11 -44.61
N ILE A 47 0.92 -9.27 -43.63
CA ILE A 47 1.68 -8.06 -43.25
C ILE A 47 2.44 -8.31 -41.95
N HIS A 48 1.81 -9.01 -41.00
CA HIS A 48 2.38 -9.37 -39.70
C HIS A 48 3.68 -10.17 -39.84
N MET A 49 3.79 -11.00 -40.89
CA MET A 49 5.00 -11.80 -41.16
C MET A 49 6.06 -11.10 -42.03
N GLN A 50 5.79 -9.90 -42.55
CA GLN A 50 6.72 -9.18 -43.44
C GLN A 50 7.66 -8.25 -42.66
N ILE A 51 8.97 -8.42 -42.86
CA ILE A 51 10.03 -7.62 -42.21
C ILE A 51 9.89 -6.12 -42.53
N ASN A 52 9.51 -5.77 -43.76
CA ASN A 52 9.34 -4.37 -44.16
C ASN A 52 8.23 -3.66 -43.38
N THR A 53 7.21 -4.41 -42.93
CA THR A 53 6.14 -3.86 -42.09
C THR A 53 6.69 -3.43 -40.74
N SER A 54 7.47 -4.27 -40.06
CA SER A 54 8.04 -3.96 -38.76
C SER A 54 8.84 -2.66 -38.81
N LYS A 55 9.65 -2.49 -39.87
CA LYS A 55 10.41 -1.24 -40.08
C LYS A 55 9.50 -0.02 -40.28
N ILE A 56 8.44 -0.14 -41.08
CA ILE A 56 7.46 0.96 -41.28
C ILE A 56 6.80 1.34 -39.95
N LEU A 57 6.43 0.36 -39.13
CA LEU A 57 5.80 0.59 -37.82
C LEU A 57 6.78 1.19 -36.80
N GLU A 58 8.04 0.75 -36.80
CA GLU A 58 9.09 1.32 -35.96
C GLU A 58 9.40 2.77 -36.34
N ASP A 59 9.54 3.07 -37.64
CA ASP A 59 9.75 4.44 -38.12
C ASP A 59 8.53 5.34 -37.83
N ALA A 60 7.34 4.76 -37.77
CA ALA A 60 6.12 5.49 -37.52
C ALA A 60 6.06 6.16 -36.15
N ILE A 61 6.92 5.80 -35.18
CA ILE A 61 6.98 6.48 -33.89
C ILE A 61 7.27 7.99 -34.02
N LYS A 62 7.83 8.44 -35.15
CA LYS A 62 8.17 9.84 -35.45
C LYS A 62 7.00 10.65 -36.02
N TYR A 63 5.87 10.02 -36.30
CA TYR A 63 4.71 10.68 -36.91
C TYR A 63 3.86 11.38 -35.84
N PRO A 64 3.03 12.38 -36.21
CA PRO A 64 2.34 13.27 -35.27
C PRO A 64 1.12 12.61 -34.58
N TRP A 65 1.32 11.44 -33.94
CA TRP A 65 0.25 10.69 -33.27
C TRP A 65 -0.31 11.39 -32.04
N HIS A 66 0.35 12.45 -31.56
CA HIS A 66 -0.22 13.34 -30.57
C HIS A 66 -1.56 13.97 -31.02
N MET A 67 -1.81 14.07 -32.33
CA MET A 67 -3.04 14.61 -32.91
C MET A 67 -4.23 13.63 -32.92
N VAL A 68 -4.03 12.36 -32.59
CA VAL A 68 -5.10 11.35 -32.64
C VAL A 68 -6.24 11.72 -31.69
N GLU A 69 -7.47 11.69 -32.19
CA GLU A 69 -8.66 12.04 -31.41
C GLU A 69 -9.01 10.95 -30.40
N TYR A 70 -9.49 11.36 -29.22
CA TYR A 70 -9.83 10.41 -28.14
C TYR A 70 -10.91 9.40 -28.55
N SER A 71 -11.95 9.84 -29.26
CA SER A 71 -13.06 8.97 -29.69
C SER A 71 -12.60 7.86 -30.64
N GLU A 72 -11.77 8.20 -31.62
CA GLU A 72 -11.18 7.24 -32.56
C GLU A 72 -10.23 6.27 -31.85
N LEU A 73 -9.39 6.78 -30.95
CA LEU A 73 -8.51 5.97 -30.13
C LEU A 73 -9.29 5.00 -29.23
N GLU A 74 -10.37 5.46 -28.60
CA GLU A 74 -11.23 4.60 -27.78
C GLU A 74 -11.86 3.46 -28.58
N ASN A 75 -12.37 3.76 -29.78
CA ASN A 75 -12.91 2.74 -30.68
C ASN A 75 -11.84 1.74 -31.14
N LEU A 76 -10.64 2.22 -31.44
CA LEU A 76 -9.52 1.37 -31.79
C LEU A 76 -9.10 0.47 -30.62
N MET A 77 -9.00 1.01 -29.40
CA MET A 77 -8.64 0.23 -28.21
C MET A 77 -9.70 -0.82 -27.86
N LYS A 78 -11.00 -0.51 -28.06
CA LYS A 78 -12.08 -1.49 -27.95
C LYS A 78 -11.87 -2.65 -28.92
N TRP A 79 -11.63 -2.35 -30.20
CA TRP A 79 -11.33 -3.36 -31.22
C TRP A 79 -10.08 -4.17 -30.86
N PHE A 80 -9.00 -3.49 -30.45
CA PHE A 80 -7.73 -4.11 -30.08
C PHE A 80 -7.92 -5.15 -28.95
N CYS A 81 -8.62 -4.77 -27.88
CA CYS A 81 -8.91 -5.67 -26.75
C CYS A 81 -9.82 -6.85 -27.12
N THR A 82 -10.63 -6.76 -28.19
CA THR A 82 -11.53 -7.84 -28.61
C THR A 82 -10.95 -8.75 -29.66
N THR A 83 -10.05 -8.25 -30.51
CA THR A 83 -9.59 -8.94 -31.72
C THR A 83 -8.17 -9.48 -31.60
N VAL A 84 -7.29 -8.80 -30.87
CA VAL A 84 -5.88 -9.21 -30.74
C VAL A 84 -5.72 -10.26 -29.64
N GLU A 85 -4.82 -11.22 -29.84
CA GLU A 85 -4.54 -12.25 -28.84
C GLU A 85 -3.95 -11.60 -27.56
N PRO A 86 -4.56 -11.81 -26.38
CA PRO A 86 -4.18 -11.07 -25.18
C PRO A 86 -2.74 -11.29 -24.70
N THR A 87 -2.08 -12.36 -25.12
CA THR A 87 -0.67 -12.64 -24.78
C THR A 87 0.28 -11.56 -25.28
N ILE A 88 -0.13 -10.73 -26.25
CA ILE A 88 0.66 -9.60 -26.75
C ILE A 88 1.15 -8.66 -25.63
N VAL A 89 0.33 -8.48 -24.57
CA VAL A 89 0.67 -7.59 -23.45
C VAL A 89 1.81 -8.12 -22.59
N LEU A 90 2.09 -9.42 -22.65
CA LEU A 90 3.15 -10.06 -21.89
C LEU A 90 4.55 -9.83 -22.46
N ARG A 91 4.63 -9.46 -23.75
CA ARG A 91 5.89 -9.17 -24.45
C ARG A 91 6.96 -10.26 -24.27
N ILE A 92 6.55 -11.52 -24.32
CA ILE A 92 7.45 -12.68 -24.18
C ILE A 92 8.57 -12.58 -25.23
N PRO A 93 9.85 -12.41 -24.84
CA PRO A 93 10.92 -12.04 -25.77
C PRO A 93 11.11 -13.00 -26.96
N GLU A 94 10.90 -14.29 -26.75
CA GLU A 94 11.08 -15.35 -27.76
C GLU A 94 9.84 -15.57 -28.64
N GLU A 95 8.66 -15.12 -28.20
CA GLU A 95 7.38 -15.36 -28.87
C GLU A 95 6.76 -14.11 -29.49
N THR A 96 7.18 -12.91 -29.05
CA THR A 96 6.59 -11.65 -29.49
C THR A 96 7.20 -11.18 -30.80
N ASN A 97 6.37 -11.05 -31.83
CA ASN A 97 6.77 -10.50 -33.13
C ASN A 97 7.21 -9.03 -32.99
N TYR A 98 8.21 -8.61 -33.76
CA TYR A 98 8.65 -7.21 -33.85
C TYR A 98 7.50 -6.26 -34.20
N ALA A 99 6.57 -6.67 -35.08
CA ALA A 99 5.40 -5.88 -35.42
C ALA A 99 4.50 -5.62 -34.20
N ASP A 100 4.34 -6.60 -33.31
CA ASP A 100 3.53 -6.48 -32.10
C ASP A 100 4.15 -5.47 -31.12
N ARG A 101 5.48 -5.48 -30.98
CA ARG A 101 6.19 -4.51 -30.13
C ARG A 101 6.01 -3.08 -30.65
N ALA A 102 6.22 -2.88 -31.95
CA ALA A 102 6.05 -1.57 -32.58
C ALA A 102 4.60 -1.05 -32.44
N VAL A 103 3.60 -1.93 -32.61
CA VAL A 103 2.19 -1.58 -32.36
C VAL A 103 1.95 -1.12 -30.92
N LEU A 104 2.48 -1.84 -29.92
CA LEU A 104 2.31 -1.45 -28.53
C LEU A 104 2.97 -0.10 -28.23
N ASP A 105 4.12 0.20 -28.83
CA ASP A 105 4.81 1.47 -28.64
C ASP A 105 4.10 2.63 -29.34
N LEU A 106 3.53 2.40 -30.53
CA LEU A 106 2.65 3.37 -31.20
C LEU A 106 1.40 3.69 -30.35
N ILE A 107 0.78 2.66 -29.76
CA ILE A 107 -0.35 2.85 -28.83
C ILE A 107 0.08 3.63 -27.59
N ARG A 108 1.24 3.32 -27.00
CA ARG A 108 1.79 4.08 -25.86
C ARG A 108 1.98 5.56 -26.20
N LEU A 109 2.57 5.84 -27.36
CA LEU A 109 2.79 7.22 -27.82
C LEU A 109 1.46 7.96 -27.98
N ALA A 110 0.50 7.40 -28.72
CA ALA A 110 -0.80 8.02 -28.94
C ALA A 110 -1.56 8.25 -27.62
N CYS A 111 -1.32 7.40 -26.61
CA CYS A 111 -1.93 7.47 -25.29
C CYS A 111 -1.22 8.37 -24.27
N ALA A 112 -0.20 9.13 -24.68
CA ALA A 112 0.60 9.98 -23.79
C ALA A 112 1.36 9.22 -22.69
N MET A 113 1.87 8.02 -23.02
CA MET A 113 2.59 7.11 -22.12
C MET A 113 4.11 7.01 -22.43
N MET A 114 4.66 7.95 -23.20
CA MET A 114 6.07 8.00 -23.60
C MET A 114 6.66 9.41 -23.33
N PRO A 115 6.80 9.82 -22.06
CA PRO A 115 7.31 11.14 -21.70
C PRO A 115 8.72 11.43 -22.25
N GLU A 116 9.52 10.40 -22.51
CA GLU A 116 10.87 10.47 -23.08
C GLU A 116 10.92 11.04 -24.50
N ILE A 117 9.80 11.08 -25.23
CA ILE A 117 9.71 11.63 -26.60
C ILE A 117 9.64 13.17 -26.61
N GLY A 118 9.61 13.82 -25.44
CA GLY A 118 9.87 15.26 -25.31
C GLY A 118 8.66 16.16 -25.64
N ASN A 119 8.90 17.31 -26.30
CA ASN A 119 7.94 18.42 -26.41
C ASN A 119 6.60 18.07 -27.07
N GLU A 120 6.53 17.02 -27.91
CA GLU A 120 5.28 16.58 -28.53
C GLU A 120 4.25 16.07 -27.51
N MET A 121 4.69 15.54 -26.36
CA MET A 121 3.81 15.12 -25.26
C MET A 121 2.98 16.26 -24.69
N GLN A 122 3.52 17.48 -24.68
CA GLN A 122 2.83 18.67 -24.15
C GLN A 122 1.68 19.12 -25.05
N GLN A 123 1.66 18.67 -26.31
CA GLN A 123 0.65 19.03 -27.31
C GLN A 123 -0.50 18.02 -27.38
N ILE A 124 -0.44 16.92 -26.61
CA ILE A 124 -1.47 15.88 -26.63
C ILE A 124 -2.76 16.38 -25.99
N SER A 125 -3.81 16.49 -26.79
CA SER A 125 -5.16 16.75 -26.30
C SER A 125 -5.68 15.55 -25.49
N ASN A 126 -6.42 15.83 -24.42
CA ASN A 126 -7.04 14.82 -23.55
C ASN A 126 -6.04 13.77 -22.99
N ALA A 127 -4.78 14.16 -22.76
CA ALA A 127 -3.72 13.25 -22.34
C ALA A 127 -4.10 12.39 -21.12
N THR A 128 -4.74 12.99 -20.11
CA THR A 128 -5.24 12.27 -18.92
C THR A 128 -6.25 11.18 -19.28
N ALA A 129 -7.27 11.50 -20.11
CA ALA A 129 -8.28 10.52 -20.52
C ALA A 129 -7.66 9.38 -21.35
N LYS A 130 -6.68 9.71 -22.19
CA LYS A 130 -5.94 8.72 -22.99
C LYS A 130 -5.08 7.79 -22.14
N ARG A 131 -4.41 8.29 -21.09
CA ARG A 131 -3.66 7.45 -20.13
C ARG A 131 -4.57 6.51 -19.34
N ILE A 132 -5.74 7.00 -18.91
CA ILE A 132 -6.78 6.17 -18.28
C ILE A 132 -7.23 5.06 -19.24
N LEU A 133 -7.53 5.42 -20.49
CA LEU A 133 -7.93 4.45 -21.54
C LEU A 133 -6.85 3.39 -21.79
N TYR A 134 -5.58 3.80 -21.87
CA TYR A 134 -4.45 2.88 -22.03
C TYR A 134 -4.36 1.90 -20.86
N THR A 135 -4.35 2.43 -19.63
CA THR A 135 -4.28 1.63 -18.40
C THR A 135 -5.39 0.60 -18.35
N ARG A 136 -6.64 1.04 -18.54
CA ARG A 136 -7.83 0.18 -18.60
C ARG A 136 -7.67 -0.94 -19.63
N SER A 137 -7.16 -0.60 -20.81
CA SER A 137 -7.00 -1.55 -21.92
C SER A 137 -5.91 -2.58 -21.63
N MET A 138 -4.77 -2.17 -21.08
CA MET A 138 -3.69 -3.08 -20.70
C MET A 138 -4.11 -4.03 -19.58
N ILE A 139 -4.78 -3.52 -18.55
CA ILE A 139 -5.34 -4.36 -17.46
C ILE A 139 -6.38 -5.33 -18.03
N ARG A 140 -7.26 -4.88 -18.93
CA ARG A 140 -8.23 -5.77 -19.58
C ARG A 140 -7.55 -6.89 -20.38
N LEU A 141 -6.48 -6.59 -21.09
CA LEU A 141 -5.69 -7.59 -21.83
C LEU A 141 -5.00 -8.57 -20.87
N GLN A 142 -4.34 -8.09 -19.82
CA GLN A 142 -3.70 -8.94 -18.81
C GLN A 142 -4.70 -9.89 -18.16
N ARG A 143 -5.88 -9.39 -17.80
CA ARG A 143 -7.00 -10.21 -17.29
C ARG A 143 -7.47 -11.26 -18.29
N SER A 144 -7.66 -10.84 -19.55
CA SER A 144 -8.08 -11.77 -20.61
C SER A 144 -7.03 -12.83 -20.87
N CYS A 145 -5.74 -12.46 -20.79
CA CYS A 145 -4.63 -13.39 -20.92
C CYS A 145 -4.64 -14.41 -19.78
N ALA A 146 -4.75 -13.96 -18.53
CA ALA A 146 -4.85 -14.82 -17.34
C ALA A 146 -6.02 -15.82 -17.45
N ALA A 147 -7.19 -15.34 -17.85
CA ALA A 147 -8.39 -16.17 -17.99
C ALA A 147 -8.28 -17.20 -19.13
N LYS A 148 -7.70 -16.83 -20.29
CA LYS A 148 -7.58 -17.72 -21.45
C LYS A 148 -6.43 -18.73 -21.35
N ASN A 149 -5.39 -18.41 -20.57
CA ASN A 149 -4.14 -19.20 -20.53
C ASN A 149 -3.80 -19.71 -19.11
N PRO A 150 -4.70 -20.44 -18.41
CA PRO A 150 -4.46 -20.85 -17.02
C PRO A 150 -3.23 -21.75 -16.86
N LYS A 151 -2.89 -22.56 -17.88
CA LYS A 151 -1.70 -23.42 -17.88
C LYS A 151 -0.40 -22.62 -17.83
N LEU A 152 -0.35 -21.46 -18.52
CA LEU A 152 0.84 -20.59 -18.52
C LEU A 152 1.08 -20.07 -17.09
N PHE A 153 0.05 -19.51 -16.46
CA PHE A 153 0.15 -18.90 -15.13
C PHE A 153 0.18 -19.90 -13.97
N ALA A 154 -0.01 -21.19 -14.23
CA ALA A 154 0.30 -22.25 -13.27
C ALA A 154 1.83 -22.42 -13.07
N THR A 155 2.65 -22.00 -14.04
CA THR A 155 4.11 -22.12 -13.98
C THR A 155 4.76 -20.91 -13.32
N LYS A 156 5.96 -21.09 -12.74
CA LYS A 156 6.74 -19.98 -12.18
C LYS A 156 7.15 -18.95 -13.25
N GLU A 157 7.54 -19.41 -14.43
CA GLU A 157 7.93 -18.53 -15.53
C GLU A 157 6.74 -17.72 -16.06
N GLY A 158 5.56 -18.33 -16.24
CA GLY A 158 4.37 -17.60 -16.66
C GLY A 158 3.96 -16.51 -15.67
N LYS A 159 4.05 -16.78 -14.36
CA LYS A 159 3.84 -15.75 -13.32
C LYS A 159 4.89 -14.66 -13.37
N LYS A 160 6.16 -15.00 -13.60
CA LYS A 160 7.26 -14.03 -13.73
C LYS A 160 7.06 -13.11 -14.93
N VAL A 161 6.70 -13.66 -16.08
CA VAL A 161 6.38 -12.89 -17.30
C VAL A 161 5.21 -11.94 -17.05
N PHE A 162 4.14 -12.42 -16.41
CA PHE A 162 3.00 -11.58 -16.01
C PHE A 162 3.44 -10.38 -15.17
N ASN A 163 4.18 -10.67 -14.10
CA ASN A 163 4.64 -9.67 -13.14
C ASN A 163 5.56 -8.66 -13.84
N ASN A 164 6.47 -9.10 -14.71
CA ASN A 164 7.34 -8.19 -15.46
C ASN A 164 6.55 -7.24 -16.37
N ALA A 165 5.55 -7.76 -17.11
CA ALA A 165 4.71 -6.94 -17.98
C ALA A 165 3.90 -5.91 -17.18
N PHE A 166 3.41 -6.30 -16.01
CA PHE A 166 2.68 -5.38 -15.13
C PHE A 166 3.59 -4.38 -14.41
N GLU A 167 4.79 -4.78 -13.98
CA GLU A 167 5.82 -3.88 -13.47
C GLU A 167 6.24 -2.85 -14.52
N GLU A 168 6.34 -3.22 -15.80
CA GLU A 168 6.59 -2.28 -16.89
C GLU A 168 5.45 -1.26 -17.04
N LEU A 169 4.20 -1.70 -16.92
CA LEU A 169 3.04 -0.80 -16.91
C LEU A 169 3.11 0.20 -15.75
N LEU A 170 3.39 -0.28 -14.52
CA LEU A 170 3.55 0.58 -13.35
C LEU A 170 4.70 1.59 -13.53
N GLN A 171 5.83 1.14 -14.09
CA GLN A 171 6.97 2.00 -14.39
C GLN A 171 6.61 3.09 -15.40
N THR A 172 5.91 2.72 -16.48
CA THR A 172 5.47 3.65 -17.52
C THR A 172 4.51 4.69 -16.94
N LEU A 173 3.55 4.26 -16.11
CA LEU A 173 2.62 5.16 -15.43
C LEU A 173 3.36 6.13 -14.50
N ASN A 174 4.28 5.62 -13.68
CA ASN A 174 5.09 6.44 -12.80
C ASN A 174 5.91 7.50 -13.56
N GLN A 175 6.57 7.11 -14.65
CA GLN A 175 7.30 8.04 -15.52
C GLN A 175 6.37 9.10 -16.13
N SER A 176 5.21 8.69 -16.63
CA SER A 176 4.24 9.62 -17.22
C SER A 176 3.72 10.65 -16.22
N LEU A 177 3.48 10.24 -14.96
CA LEU A 177 3.04 11.13 -13.89
C LEU A 177 4.15 12.08 -13.44
N ARG A 178 5.40 11.60 -13.33
CA ARG A 178 6.56 12.45 -13.01
C ARG A 178 6.75 13.56 -14.04
N ALA A 179 6.55 13.26 -15.32
CA ALA A 179 6.64 14.26 -16.38
C ALA A 179 5.59 15.38 -16.25
N LEU A 180 4.46 15.13 -15.57
CA LEU A 180 3.44 16.15 -15.31
C LEU A 180 3.88 17.17 -14.26
N ALA A 181 4.86 16.86 -13.41
CA ALA A 181 5.27 17.71 -12.30
C ALA A 181 5.70 19.13 -12.74
N ALA A 182 6.21 19.28 -13.96
CA ALA A 182 6.59 20.57 -14.52
C ALA A 182 5.39 21.41 -14.99
N THR A 183 4.21 20.81 -15.17
CA THR A 183 3.06 21.43 -15.88
C THR A 183 1.76 21.43 -15.09
N LYS A 184 1.65 20.61 -14.05
CA LYS A 184 0.43 20.43 -13.26
C LYS A 184 0.68 20.64 -11.79
N SER A 185 -0.30 21.22 -11.11
CA SER A 185 -0.32 21.31 -9.65
C SER A 185 -0.28 19.91 -9.02
N HIS A 186 0.14 19.85 -7.77
CA HIS A 186 0.23 18.60 -7.03
C HIS A 186 -1.15 17.90 -6.90
N GLU A 187 -2.22 18.65 -6.66
CA GLU A 187 -3.58 18.12 -6.58
C GLU A 187 -4.08 17.55 -7.91
N GLU A 188 -3.67 18.12 -9.04
CA GLU A 188 -3.97 17.55 -10.35
C GLU A 188 -3.22 16.24 -10.59
N GLN A 189 -1.96 16.16 -10.16
CA GLN A 189 -1.18 14.92 -10.24
C GLN A 189 -1.78 13.82 -9.36
N ARG A 190 -2.20 14.15 -8.12
CA ARG A 190 -2.90 13.23 -7.21
C ARG A 190 -4.19 12.70 -7.81
N ARG A 191 -5.04 13.58 -8.34
CA ARG A 191 -6.30 13.20 -9.01
C ARG A 191 -6.05 12.29 -10.21
N GLU A 192 -5.03 12.59 -11.00
CA GLU A 192 -4.67 11.78 -12.16
C GLU A 192 -4.13 10.40 -11.77
N ALA A 193 -3.24 10.34 -10.76
CA ALA A 193 -2.74 9.09 -10.20
C ALA A 193 -3.87 8.21 -9.68
N LEU A 194 -4.83 8.79 -8.95
CA LEU A 194 -6.02 8.09 -8.50
C LEU A 194 -6.82 7.53 -9.68
N ASN A 195 -7.10 8.34 -10.70
CA ASN A 195 -7.89 7.91 -11.85
C ASN A 195 -7.25 6.73 -12.61
N VAL A 196 -5.93 6.73 -12.81
CA VAL A 196 -5.26 5.58 -13.45
C VAL A 196 -5.21 4.37 -12.51
N MET A 197 -5.03 4.59 -11.21
CA MET A 197 -5.00 3.49 -10.22
C MET A 197 -6.37 2.82 -10.05
N LEU A 198 -7.47 3.56 -10.21
CA LEU A 198 -8.82 2.98 -10.22
C LEU A 198 -8.99 1.93 -11.33
N GLU A 199 -8.40 2.15 -12.49
CA GLU A 199 -8.41 1.19 -13.61
C GLU A 199 -7.60 -0.08 -13.32
N ILE A 200 -6.76 -0.08 -12.28
CA ILE A 200 -5.98 -1.23 -11.82
C ILE A 200 -6.70 -1.92 -10.65
N ILE A 201 -7.13 -1.17 -9.65
CA ILE A 201 -7.67 -1.69 -8.39
C ILE A 201 -9.11 -2.20 -8.53
N LEU A 202 -10.00 -1.46 -9.21
CA LEU A 202 -11.42 -1.85 -9.29
C LEU A 202 -11.64 -3.20 -10.02
N PRO A 203 -10.92 -3.51 -11.11
CA PRO A 203 -11.02 -4.82 -11.76
C PRO A 203 -10.73 -6.01 -10.86
N MET A 204 -9.92 -5.86 -9.80
CA MET A 204 -9.57 -6.93 -8.86
C MET A 204 -10.79 -7.55 -8.18
N GLN A 205 -11.89 -6.79 -8.04
CA GLN A 205 -13.14 -7.28 -7.46
C GLN A 205 -13.94 -8.23 -8.36
N THR A 206 -13.67 -8.21 -9.66
CA THR A 206 -14.51 -8.87 -10.67
C THR A 206 -13.77 -9.95 -11.45
N GLN A 207 -12.49 -10.17 -11.15
CA GLN A 207 -11.66 -11.20 -11.76
C GLN A 207 -11.40 -12.35 -10.78
N SER A 208 -10.70 -13.40 -11.24
CA SER A 208 -10.35 -14.53 -10.37
C SER A 208 -9.39 -14.09 -9.26
N GLU A 209 -9.47 -14.76 -8.12
CA GLU A 209 -8.62 -14.47 -6.96
C GLU A 209 -7.13 -14.62 -7.31
N GLU A 210 -6.76 -15.64 -8.08
CA GLU A 210 -5.38 -15.88 -8.50
C GLU A 210 -4.85 -14.72 -9.35
N THR A 211 -5.66 -14.21 -10.28
CA THR A 211 -5.29 -13.08 -11.13
C THR A 211 -5.17 -11.79 -10.31
N SER A 212 -6.05 -11.59 -9.34
CA SER A 212 -5.94 -10.47 -8.39
C SER A 212 -4.66 -10.55 -7.55
N ASN A 213 -4.34 -11.74 -7.05
CA ASN A 213 -3.14 -11.95 -6.26
C ASN A 213 -1.86 -11.71 -7.07
N LEU A 214 -1.82 -12.05 -8.38
CA LEU A 214 -0.68 -11.70 -9.24
C LEU A 214 -0.43 -10.18 -9.33
N HIS A 215 -1.50 -9.39 -9.50
CA HIS A 215 -1.36 -7.93 -9.52
C HIS A 215 -0.96 -7.39 -8.14
N ILE A 216 -1.58 -7.89 -7.06
CA ILE A 216 -1.30 -7.46 -5.69
C ILE A 216 0.16 -7.75 -5.33
N ASP A 217 0.64 -8.97 -5.57
CA ASP A 217 2.02 -9.37 -5.30
C ASP A 217 3.01 -8.50 -6.07
N SER A 218 2.70 -8.18 -7.33
CA SER A 218 3.52 -7.29 -8.15
C SER A 218 3.55 -5.86 -7.62
N ILE A 219 2.42 -5.30 -7.18
CA ILE A 219 2.36 -3.96 -6.57
C ILE A 219 3.17 -3.94 -5.27
N ILE A 220 2.98 -4.93 -4.40
CA ILE A 220 3.71 -5.02 -3.12
C ILE A 220 5.21 -5.14 -3.37
N LYS A 221 5.62 -5.97 -4.33
CA LYS A 221 7.02 -6.08 -4.75
C LYS A 221 7.55 -4.74 -5.26
N TRP A 222 6.80 -4.06 -6.13
CA TRP A 222 7.20 -2.76 -6.68
C TRP A 222 7.32 -1.69 -5.59
N GLN A 223 6.41 -1.64 -4.63
CA GLN A 223 6.50 -0.80 -3.43
C GLN A 223 7.75 -1.12 -2.61
N ALA A 224 8.13 -2.40 -2.50
CA ALA A 224 9.28 -2.83 -1.73
C ALA A 224 10.63 -2.53 -2.39
N THR A 225 10.75 -2.71 -3.71
CA THR A 225 12.06 -2.71 -4.40
C THR A 225 12.30 -1.53 -5.33
N THR A 226 11.25 -0.86 -5.81
CA THR A 226 11.36 0.07 -6.93
C THR A 226 10.80 1.45 -6.61
N ALA A 227 9.69 1.52 -5.87
CA ALA A 227 9.04 2.77 -5.53
C ALA A 227 9.86 3.60 -4.54
N GLU A 228 10.13 4.86 -4.90
CA GLU A 228 10.69 5.84 -3.97
C GLU A 228 9.66 6.22 -2.88
N PRO A 229 10.08 6.51 -1.63
CA PRO A 229 9.20 7.01 -0.58
C PRO A 229 8.38 8.23 -1.03
N GLY A 230 7.06 8.18 -0.82
CA GLY A 230 6.15 9.21 -1.31
C GLY A 230 5.83 9.12 -2.80
N ASN A 231 5.97 7.96 -3.43
CA ASN A 231 5.51 7.80 -4.82
C ASN A 231 3.99 8.03 -4.93
N ILE A 232 3.58 9.10 -5.65
CA ILE A 232 2.16 9.51 -5.79
C ILE A 232 1.28 8.37 -6.33
N LEU A 233 1.76 7.61 -7.31
CA LEU A 233 1.02 6.48 -7.89
C LEU A 233 0.75 5.42 -6.83
N MET A 234 1.76 5.03 -6.06
CA MET A 234 1.58 4.03 -5.00
C MET A 234 0.73 4.55 -3.85
N CYS A 235 0.89 5.81 -3.43
CA CYS A 235 0.05 6.40 -2.38
C CYS A 235 -1.42 6.48 -2.80
N SER A 236 -1.72 6.64 -4.09
CA SER A 236 -3.09 6.68 -4.61
C SER A 236 -3.88 5.38 -4.41
N ILE A 237 -3.20 4.25 -4.14
CA ILE A 237 -3.83 2.96 -3.82
C ILE A 237 -4.73 3.09 -2.58
N LEU A 238 -4.33 3.87 -1.57
CA LEU A 238 -5.12 4.06 -0.34
C LEU A 238 -6.53 4.59 -0.66
N SER A 239 -6.61 5.61 -1.51
CA SER A 239 -7.89 6.17 -1.97
C SER A 239 -8.61 5.28 -2.99
N ALA A 240 -7.86 4.59 -3.88
CA ALA A 240 -8.44 3.70 -4.88
C ALA A 240 -9.15 2.50 -4.25
N LEU A 241 -8.59 1.92 -3.18
CA LEU A 241 -9.24 0.86 -2.39
C LEU A 241 -10.58 1.34 -1.82
N GLY A 242 -10.68 2.62 -1.45
CA GLY A 242 -11.93 3.25 -0.98
C GLY A 242 -13.06 3.27 -2.00
N HIS A 243 -12.77 3.07 -3.30
CA HIS A 243 -13.78 3.00 -4.35
C HIS A 243 -14.29 1.57 -4.60
N MET A 244 -13.66 0.57 -4.00
CA MET A 244 -14.14 -0.82 -4.06
C MET A 244 -15.47 -0.96 -3.33
N LYS A 245 -16.40 -1.77 -3.86
CA LYS A 245 -17.66 -2.09 -3.17
C LYS A 245 -17.46 -2.85 -1.85
N ALA A 246 -16.52 -3.78 -1.82
CA ALA A 246 -16.15 -4.59 -0.66
C ALA A 246 -14.70 -5.04 -0.83
N PHE A 247 -14.00 -5.25 0.29
CA PHE A 247 -12.63 -5.74 0.26
C PHE A 247 -12.64 -7.25 0.02
N ILE A 248 -11.66 -7.72 -0.75
CA ILE A 248 -11.37 -9.14 -0.98
C ILE A 248 -10.12 -9.54 -0.19
N GLY A 249 -9.89 -10.85 0.01
CA GLY A 249 -8.80 -11.37 0.86
C GLY A 249 -7.44 -10.69 0.61
N GLY A 250 -6.95 -10.71 -0.64
CA GLY A 250 -5.67 -10.11 -1.00
C GLY A 250 -5.60 -8.59 -0.81
N THR A 251 -6.72 -7.86 -0.87
CA THR A 251 -6.70 -6.39 -0.74
C THR A 251 -6.42 -5.90 0.66
N TYR A 252 -6.63 -6.71 1.71
CA TYR A 252 -6.17 -6.39 3.05
C TYR A 252 -4.63 -6.40 3.15
N VAL A 253 -3.98 -7.37 2.47
CA VAL A 253 -2.52 -7.43 2.39
C VAL A 253 -1.97 -6.24 1.61
N LEU A 254 -2.64 -5.88 0.50
CA LEU A 254 -2.29 -4.68 -0.26
C LEU A 254 -2.45 -3.40 0.58
N LEU A 255 -3.54 -3.26 1.33
CA LEU A 255 -3.76 -2.12 2.21
C LEU A 255 -2.66 -2.02 3.26
N GLU A 256 -2.34 -3.12 3.96
CA GLU A 256 -1.29 -3.18 4.96
C GLU A 256 0.07 -2.73 4.40
N SER A 257 0.46 -3.32 3.25
CA SER A 257 1.71 -2.96 2.56
C SER A 257 1.72 -1.49 2.14
N THR A 258 0.58 -0.97 1.66
CA THR A 258 0.48 0.41 1.20
C THR A 258 0.51 1.40 2.36
N ILE A 259 -0.07 1.09 3.52
CA ILE A 259 0.08 1.90 4.74
C ILE A 259 1.55 1.90 5.18
N CYS A 260 2.20 0.72 5.19
CA CYS A 260 3.62 0.63 5.51
C CYS A 260 4.47 1.46 4.53
N PHE A 261 4.15 1.43 3.23
CA PHE A 261 4.81 2.22 2.21
C PHE A 261 4.57 3.72 2.39
N TYR A 262 3.35 4.14 2.70
CA TYR A 262 2.99 5.54 2.94
C TYR A 262 3.84 6.17 4.02
N PHE A 263 4.09 5.45 5.12
CA PHE A 263 4.94 5.96 6.19
C PHE A 263 6.44 5.89 5.88
N ARG A 264 6.89 5.31 4.76
CA ARG A 264 8.31 5.37 4.41
C ARG A 264 8.71 6.82 4.16
N SER A 265 9.87 7.18 4.70
CA SER A 265 10.48 8.50 4.55
C SER A 265 11.94 8.32 4.13
N SER A 266 12.46 9.29 3.39
CA SER A 266 13.87 9.40 3.01
C SER A 266 14.29 10.86 3.07
N GLU A 267 15.60 11.13 3.12
CA GLU A 267 16.12 12.51 3.00
C GLU A 267 15.71 13.15 1.66
N SER A 268 15.49 12.35 0.62
CA SER A 268 14.98 12.76 -0.69
C SER A 268 13.45 12.83 -0.78
N SER A 269 12.71 12.64 0.31
CA SER A 269 11.25 12.71 0.28
C SER A 269 10.80 14.12 -0.11
N LEU A 270 9.83 14.19 -1.01
CA LEU A 270 9.27 15.45 -1.51
C LEU A 270 8.57 16.21 -0.36
N GLU A 271 8.58 17.54 -0.41
CA GLU A 271 8.04 18.40 0.67
C GLU A 271 6.57 18.10 1.03
N TRP A 272 5.77 17.62 0.06
CA TRP A 272 4.37 17.27 0.29
C TRP A 272 4.22 15.92 1.04
N HIS A 273 5.24 15.07 1.03
CA HIS A 273 5.18 13.72 1.61
C HIS A 273 5.58 13.76 3.09
N THR A 274 4.67 14.29 3.89
CA THR A 274 4.73 14.32 5.36
C THR A 274 3.68 13.36 5.92
N PRO A 275 3.99 12.04 5.99
CA PRO A 275 2.99 11.05 6.34
C PRO A 275 2.57 11.20 7.81
N THR A 276 1.27 11.32 8.05
CA THR A 276 0.67 11.36 9.40
C THR A 276 -0.50 10.39 9.50
N TRP A 277 -0.84 9.97 10.72
CA TRP A 277 -2.01 9.10 10.94
C TRP A 277 -3.32 9.82 10.63
N ILE A 278 -3.42 11.12 10.93
CA ILE A 278 -4.59 11.93 10.59
C ILE A 278 -4.80 11.97 9.07
N ASN A 279 -3.76 12.29 8.29
CA ASN A 279 -3.84 12.35 6.84
C ASN A 279 -4.15 10.97 6.23
N LEU A 280 -3.61 9.90 6.81
CA LEU A 280 -3.94 8.54 6.41
C LEU A 280 -5.43 8.23 6.61
N LEU A 281 -6.00 8.57 7.79
CA LEU A 281 -7.41 8.34 8.08
C LEU A 281 -8.33 9.13 7.15
N GLN A 282 -7.99 10.38 6.83
CA GLN A 282 -8.68 11.18 5.81
C GLN A 282 -8.64 10.51 4.44
N THR A 283 -7.46 10.05 4.02
CA THR A 283 -7.26 9.36 2.73
C THR A 283 -8.08 8.07 2.65
N LEU A 284 -8.23 7.37 3.79
CA LEU A 284 -8.96 6.10 3.89
C LEU A 284 -10.45 6.26 4.19
N GLN A 285 -11.00 7.46 4.24
CA GLN A 285 -12.38 7.70 4.70
C GLN A 285 -13.42 6.82 4.00
N MET A 286 -13.33 6.68 2.67
CA MET A 286 -14.24 5.83 1.88
C MET A 286 -14.03 4.31 2.09
N SER A 287 -12.93 3.93 2.73
CA SER A 287 -12.56 2.54 3.06
C SER A 287 -13.01 2.13 4.45
N LEU A 288 -13.09 3.06 5.42
CA LEU A 288 -13.22 2.75 6.84
C LEU A 288 -14.44 1.87 7.17
N GLU A 289 -15.59 2.17 6.60
CA GLU A 289 -16.83 1.41 6.80
C GLU A 289 -16.79 -0.03 6.26
N LYS A 290 -15.90 -0.29 5.30
CA LYS A 290 -15.80 -1.56 4.56
C LYS A 290 -14.83 -2.54 5.21
N LEU A 291 -14.05 -2.08 6.18
CA LEU A 291 -13.08 -2.92 6.89
C LEU A 291 -13.80 -3.92 7.78
N GLU A 292 -13.33 -5.17 7.75
CA GLU A 292 -13.83 -6.25 8.59
C GLU A 292 -12.71 -6.80 9.48
N LEU A 293 -13.01 -7.06 10.76
CA LEU A 293 -12.01 -7.50 11.74
C LEU A 293 -11.40 -8.85 11.39
N MET A 294 -12.20 -9.85 11.01
CA MET A 294 -11.70 -11.22 10.84
C MET A 294 -10.69 -11.38 9.70
N PRO A 295 -10.88 -10.79 8.50
CA PRO A 295 -9.85 -10.75 7.47
C PRO A 295 -8.55 -10.06 7.93
N ILE A 296 -8.65 -8.95 8.66
CA ILE A 296 -7.48 -8.23 9.22
C ILE A 296 -6.69 -9.16 10.16
N MET A 297 -7.39 -9.84 11.07
CA MET A 297 -6.79 -10.77 12.02
C MET A 297 -6.10 -11.95 11.33
N ARG A 298 -6.76 -12.55 10.33
CA ARG A 298 -6.21 -13.69 9.57
C ARG A 298 -4.91 -13.34 8.84
N ASN A 299 -4.83 -12.13 8.30
CA ASN A 299 -3.66 -11.64 7.57
C ASN A 299 -2.59 -11.02 8.48
N CYS A 300 -2.82 -10.94 9.80
CA CYS A 300 -1.93 -10.25 10.74
C CYS A 300 -1.60 -8.80 10.32
N SER A 301 -2.58 -8.09 9.74
CA SER A 301 -2.41 -6.72 9.21
C SER A 301 -2.48 -5.68 10.33
N MET A 302 -1.35 -5.39 10.97
CA MET A 302 -1.26 -4.61 12.22
C MET A 302 -1.61 -3.12 12.02
N PHE A 303 -1.16 -2.48 10.94
CA PHE A 303 -1.54 -1.10 10.66
C PHE A 303 -3.01 -0.98 10.29
N THR A 304 -3.52 -1.94 9.52
CA THR A 304 -4.93 -2.01 9.17
C THR A 304 -5.79 -2.25 10.41
N LEU A 305 -5.32 -3.09 11.34
CA LEU A 305 -5.96 -3.29 12.65
C LEU A 305 -5.97 -2.01 13.47
N ASN A 306 -4.86 -1.26 13.49
CA ASN A 306 -4.81 0.03 14.16
C ASN A 306 -5.87 1.00 13.60
N VAL A 307 -5.93 1.17 12.27
CA VAL A 307 -6.96 2.00 11.60
C VAL A 307 -8.37 1.53 11.96
N TYR A 308 -8.61 0.21 11.96
CA TYR A 308 -9.89 -0.37 12.30
C TYR A 308 -10.29 -0.08 13.76
N ILE A 309 -9.36 -0.17 14.71
CA ILE A 309 -9.60 0.15 16.13
C ILE A 309 -9.99 1.62 16.27
N LEU A 310 -9.20 2.54 15.71
CA LEU A 310 -9.47 3.98 15.77
C LEU A 310 -10.87 4.28 15.22
N TYR A 311 -11.23 3.67 14.09
CA TYR A 311 -12.53 3.84 13.46
C TYR A 311 -13.70 3.25 14.26
N LYS A 312 -13.62 1.97 14.62
CA LYS A 312 -14.74 1.29 15.28
C LYS A 312 -15.00 1.82 16.66
N MET A 313 -13.97 2.13 17.44
CA MET A 313 -14.14 2.66 18.79
C MET A 313 -14.88 3.99 18.79
N GLU A 314 -14.61 4.88 17.84
CA GLU A 314 -15.31 6.16 17.73
C GLU A 314 -16.76 6.00 17.27
N LYS A 315 -17.03 5.07 16.35
CA LYS A 315 -18.37 4.86 15.79
C LYS A 315 -19.31 4.04 16.68
N MET A 316 -18.80 3.38 17.73
CA MET A 316 -19.63 2.62 18.65
C MET A 316 -20.58 3.55 19.43
N PRO A 317 -21.89 3.21 19.50
CA PRO A 317 -22.89 4.13 20.05
C PRO A 317 -22.82 4.25 21.57
N THR A 318 -22.35 3.20 22.26
CA THR A 318 -22.27 3.19 23.73
C THR A 318 -20.89 2.81 24.24
N VAL A 319 -20.57 3.29 25.44
CA VAL A 319 -19.33 2.91 26.16
C VAL A 319 -19.34 1.40 26.49
N GLY A 320 -20.53 0.80 26.70
CA GLY A 320 -20.67 -0.64 26.90
C GLY A 320 -20.24 -1.47 25.69
N ASP A 321 -20.58 -1.01 24.47
CA ASP A 321 -20.13 -1.65 23.22
C ASP A 321 -18.61 -1.53 23.06
N GLN A 322 -18.04 -0.37 23.38
CA GLN A 322 -16.58 -0.15 23.38
C GLN A 322 -15.85 -1.10 24.35
N ILE A 323 -16.41 -1.30 25.55
CA ILE A 323 -15.86 -2.23 26.55
C ILE A 323 -15.90 -3.67 26.03
N THR A 324 -17.02 -4.09 25.46
CA THR A 324 -17.20 -5.45 24.93
C THR A 324 -16.23 -5.71 23.78
N PHE A 325 -16.16 -4.78 22.84
CA PHE A 325 -15.22 -4.85 21.73
C PHE A 325 -13.76 -4.91 22.20
N MET A 326 -13.37 -4.12 23.20
CA MET A 326 -12.02 -4.18 23.76
C MET A 326 -11.71 -5.54 24.39
N GLN A 327 -12.68 -6.18 25.06
CA GLN A 327 -12.52 -7.53 25.62
C GLN A 327 -12.33 -8.57 24.52
N ASP A 328 -13.15 -8.54 23.48
CA ASP A 328 -13.05 -9.45 22.33
C ASP A 328 -11.72 -9.26 21.60
N LEU A 329 -11.33 -8.01 21.39
CA LEU A 329 -10.06 -7.67 20.77
C LEU A 329 -8.87 -8.20 21.58
N CYS A 330 -8.89 -8.08 22.91
CA CYS A 330 -7.84 -8.65 23.77
C CYS A 330 -7.66 -10.15 23.55
N GLN A 331 -8.75 -10.91 23.35
CA GLN A 331 -8.67 -12.35 23.07
C GLN A 331 -8.17 -12.63 21.65
N LEU A 332 -8.62 -11.84 20.68
CA LEU A 332 -8.25 -12.03 19.28
C LEU A 332 -6.77 -11.74 19.04
N ILE A 333 -6.20 -10.68 19.64
CA ILE A 333 -4.79 -10.33 19.45
C ILE A 333 -3.82 -11.38 19.98
N GLU A 334 -4.26 -12.28 20.88
CA GLU A 334 -3.41 -13.37 21.38
C GLU A 334 -2.99 -14.33 20.25
N SER A 335 -3.78 -14.40 19.19
CA SER A 335 -3.49 -15.22 18.01
C SER A 335 -2.48 -14.58 17.04
N ILE A 336 -2.20 -13.27 17.18
CA ILE A 336 -1.27 -12.55 16.30
C ILE A 336 0.16 -12.87 16.72
N LYS A 337 0.91 -13.49 15.81
CA LYS A 337 2.35 -13.69 15.98
C LYS A 337 3.11 -12.46 15.52
N THR A 338 4.11 -12.07 16.30
CA THR A 338 5.05 -11.00 15.95
C THR A 338 6.38 -11.62 15.56
N GLU A 339 7.02 -10.99 14.57
CA GLU A 339 8.39 -11.27 14.12
C GLU A 339 9.22 -10.00 14.32
N PRO A 340 10.57 -10.07 14.39
CA PRO A 340 11.40 -8.88 14.61
C PRO A 340 11.10 -7.70 13.65
N SER A 341 10.68 -7.99 12.42
CA SER A 341 10.29 -6.99 11.41
C SER A 341 8.93 -6.33 11.65
N THR A 342 8.03 -6.98 12.40
CA THR A 342 6.65 -6.54 12.64
C THR A 342 6.41 -6.06 14.08
N GLU A 343 7.35 -6.28 14.99
CA GLU A 343 7.24 -5.87 16.40
C GLU A 343 6.87 -4.39 16.55
N ALA A 344 7.55 -3.49 15.83
CA ALA A 344 7.27 -2.06 15.90
C ALA A 344 5.84 -1.72 15.45
N MET A 345 5.28 -2.44 14.47
CA MET A 345 3.91 -2.23 13.99
C MET A 345 2.89 -2.64 15.06
N MET A 346 3.14 -3.76 15.75
CA MET A 346 2.27 -4.25 16.83
C MET A 346 2.20 -3.28 18.02
N THR A 347 3.27 -2.52 18.27
CA THR A 347 3.24 -1.51 19.35
C THR A 347 2.19 -0.42 19.13
N VAL A 348 1.86 -0.12 17.87
CA VAL A 348 0.80 0.85 17.55
C VAL A 348 -0.56 0.28 17.92
N VAL A 349 -0.78 -1.02 17.67
CA VAL A 349 -2.02 -1.71 18.08
C VAL A 349 -2.17 -1.69 19.61
N TRP A 350 -1.12 -2.08 20.35
CA TRP A 350 -1.16 -2.05 21.82
C TRP A 350 -1.37 -0.65 22.37
N GLY A 351 -0.67 0.35 21.83
CA GLY A 351 -0.82 1.72 22.27
C GLY A 351 -2.22 2.29 21.98
N SER A 352 -2.81 1.98 20.83
CA SER A 352 -4.20 2.34 20.52
C SER A 352 -5.19 1.72 21.49
N MET A 353 -4.99 0.44 21.85
CA MET A 353 -5.83 -0.22 22.86
C MET A 353 -5.69 0.43 24.24
N ILE A 354 -4.47 0.83 24.65
CA ILE A 354 -4.24 1.53 25.91
C ILE A 354 -4.89 2.92 25.90
N ALA A 355 -4.66 3.71 24.84
CA ALA A 355 -5.21 5.05 24.69
C ALA A 355 -6.74 5.04 24.72
N TRP A 356 -7.37 4.14 23.96
CA TRP A 356 -8.82 3.96 24.01
C TRP A 356 -9.31 3.40 25.34
N GLY A 357 -8.58 2.48 25.96
CA GLY A 357 -8.89 2.00 27.29
C GLY A 357 -8.92 3.13 28.32
N CYS A 358 -8.01 4.09 28.22
CA CYS A 358 -8.00 5.30 29.07
C CYS A 358 -9.22 6.20 28.79
N LYS A 359 -9.59 6.40 27.52
CA LYS A 359 -10.81 7.15 27.14
C LYS A 359 -12.08 6.51 27.73
N ILE A 360 -12.19 5.19 27.66
CA ILE A 360 -13.31 4.44 28.25
C ILE A 360 -13.28 4.58 29.76
N PHE A 361 -12.11 4.45 30.39
CA PHE A 361 -11.96 4.54 31.85
C PHE A 361 -12.43 5.90 32.40
N LEU A 362 -12.17 7.00 31.69
CA LEU A 362 -12.68 8.32 32.05
C LEU A 362 -14.22 8.38 32.10
N LYS A 363 -14.90 7.60 31.26
CA LYS A 363 -16.36 7.58 31.15
C LYS A 363 -17.00 6.53 32.07
N GLU A 364 -16.35 5.38 32.23
CA GLU A 364 -16.85 4.19 32.93
C GLU A 364 -15.71 3.47 33.68
N PRO A 365 -15.27 3.98 34.85
CA PRO A 365 -14.08 3.45 35.55
C PRO A 365 -14.24 2.01 36.05
N GLN A 366 -15.46 1.60 36.43
CA GLN A 366 -15.68 0.29 37.05
C GLN A 366 -15.56 -0.84 36.02
N ASN A 367 -16.27 -0.71 34.89
CA ASN A 367 -16.32 -1.77 33.89
C ASN A 367 -15.13 -1.77 32.91
N SER A 368 -14.45 -0.62 32.74
CA SER A 368 -13.23 -0.51 31.92
C SER A 368 -12.01 -1.21 32.50
N ARG A 369 -11.99 -1.46 33.82
CA ARG A 369 -10.87 -2.14 34.49
C ARG A 369 -10.61 -3.53 33.92
N LYS A 370 -11.65 -4.31 33.66
CA LYS A 370 -11.52 -5.70 33.18
C LYS A 370 -10.73 -5.81 31.85
N PRO A 371 -11.12 -5.15 30.74
CA PRO A 371 -10.37 -5.24 29.49
C PRO A 371 -8.92 -4.72 29.60
N LEU A 372 -8.69 -3.63 30.35
CA LEU A 372 -7.34 -3.11 30.58
C LEU A 372 -6.45 -4.13 31.31
N ILE A 373 -6.97 -4.76 32.37
CA ILE A 373 -6.23 -5.81 33.09
C ILE A 373 -6.02 -7.05 32.21
N MET A 374 -6.98 -7.43 31.36
CA MET A 374 -6.78 -8.50 30.37
C MET A 374 -5.62 -8.18 29.43
N LEU A 375 -5.56 -6.97 28.88
CA LEU A 375 -4.46 -6.52 28.04
C LEU A 375 -3.11 -6.53 28.80
N SER A 376 -3.08 -6.04 30.04
CA SER A 376 -1.88 -6.06 30.87
C SER A 376 -1.35 -7.48 31.09
N ARG A 377 -2.22 -8.43 31.41
CA ARG A 377 -1.86 -9.84 31.59
C ARG A 377 -1.34 -10.46 30.30
N HIS A 378 -1.97 -10.15 29.17
CA HIS A 378 -1.49 -10.58 27.86
C HIS A 378 -0.07 -10.04 27.57
N LEU A 379 0.17 -8.75 27.82
CA LEU A 379 1.49 -8.12 27.64
C LEU A 379 2.56 -8.69 28.58
N GLN A 380 2.19 -9.01 29.84
CA GLN A 380 3.05 -9.73 30.78
C GLN A 380 3.39 -11.13 30.26
N HIS A 381 2.41 -11.87 29.73
CA HIS A 381 2.64 -13.18 29.11
C HIS A 381 3.61 -13.06 27.92
N LEU A 382 3.43 -12.08 27.03
CA LEU A 382 4.36 -11.82 25.92
C LEU A 382 5.78 -11.46 26.39
N SER A 383 5.92 -10.86 27.58
CA SER A 383 7.23 -10.55 28.17
C SER A 383 7.98 -11.79 28.67
N SER A 384 7.24 -12.84 29.04
CA SER A 384 7.78 -14.08 29.62
C SER A 384 7.84 -15.27 28.65
N GLN A 385 7.28 -15.14 27.44
CA GLN A 385 7.37 -16.17 26.41
C GLN A 385 8.82 -16.57 26.13
N ALA A 386 9.09 -17.88 26.24
CA ALA A 386 10.38 -18.46 25.94
C ALA A 386 10.72 -18.23 24.45
N GLU A 387 12.01 -18.03 24.18
CA GLU A 387 12.52 -18.11 22.81
C GLU A 387 12.17 -19.49 22.25
N GLY A 388 12.01 -19.61 20.93
CA GLY A 388 11.75 -20.90 20.30
C GLY A 388 12.88 -21.92 20.56
N TRP A 389 13.01 -22.89 19.67
CA TRP A 389 13.90 -24.07 19.80
C TRP A 389 15.41 -23.77 20.05
N GLY A 390 15.81 -22.49 20.05
CA GLY A 390 17.18 -22.00 20.25
C GLY A 390 17.71 -22.04 21.68
N ASP A 391 16.89 -22.28 22.71
CA ASP A 391 17.37 -22.55 24.08
C ASP A 391 17.76 -24.04 24.31
N GLY A 392 17.66 -24.89 23.27
CA GLY A 392 18.03 -26.32 23.29
C GLY A 392 19.25 -26.69 22.41
N LEU A 393 19.48 -28.00 22.24
CA LEU A 393 20.59 -28.56 21.44
C LEU A 393 20.69 -27.98 20.01
N LEU A 394 19.56 -27.57 19.44
CA LEU A 394 19.44 -26.99 18.09
C LEU A 394 19.96 -25.54 18.02
N GLY A 395 19.82 -24.77 19.10
CA GLY A 395 20.46 -23.46 19.22
C GLY A 395 21.98 -23.55 19.38
N ALA A 396 22.46 -24.62 20.02
CA ALA A 396 23.90 -24.89 20.19
C ALA A 396 24.61 -25.25 18.86
N ILE A 397 23.87 -25.77 17.87
CA ILE A 397 24.39 -26.07 16.51
C ILE A 397 24.10 -24.96 15.49
N GLY A 398 23.67 -23.77 15.93
CA GLY A 398 23.51 -22.59 15.07
C GLY A 398 22.19 -22.48 14.31
N LEU A 399 21.21 -23.38 14.55
CA LEU A 399 19.85 -23.24 14.01
C LEU A 399 19.01 -22.37 14.94
N LYS A 400 19.36 -21.07 15.01
CA LYS A 400 18.52 -20.06 15.67
C LYS A 400 17.48 -19.58 14.68
N ARG A 401 16.21 -19.88 14.94
CA ARG A 401 15.10 -19.09 14.41
C ARG A 401 14.88 -17.95 15.41
N ASP A 402 15.15 -16.71 15.01
CA ASP A 402 14.87 -15.53 15.86
C ASP A 402 13.36 -15.37 15.98
N VAL A 403 12.78 -15.83 17.09
CA VAL A 403 11.31 -15.83 17.24
C VAL A 403 10.80 -14.54 17.90
N VAL A 404 11.58 -13.87 18.77
CA VAL A 404 11.17 -12.68 19.54
C VAL A 404 12.39 -11.88 20.01
N THR A 405 12.38 -10.55 19.90
CA THR A 405 13.49 -9.71 20.41
C THR A 405 13.38 -9.38 21.91
N ASN A 406 14.53 -9.12 22.54
CA ASN A 406 14.56 -8.60 23.91
C ASN A 406 13.88 -7.23 24.03
N LYS A 407 13.92 -6.40 22.98
CA LYS A 407 13.24 -5.11 22.93
C LYS A 407 11.73 -5.28 23.12
N ARG A 408 11.11 -6.23 22.40
CA ARG A 408 9.70 -6.57 22.56
C ARG A 408 9.37 -6.98 23.99
N LYS A 409 10.14 -7.91 24.57
CA LYS A 409 9.90 -8.43 25.93
C LYS A 409 9.92 -7.33 26.98
N VAL A 410 10.92 -6.45 26.91
CA VAL A 410 11.04 -5.32 27.85
C VAL A 410 9.89 -4.33 27.63
N LEU A 411 9.60 -3.95 26.38
CA LEU A 411 8.54 -2.99 26.09
C LEU A 411 7.16 -3.49 26.53
N THR A 412 6.78 -4.73 26.22
CA THR A 412 5.46 -5.25 26.64
C THR A 412 5.32 -5.24 28.16
N ARG A 413 6.41 -5.53 28.89
CA ARG A 413 6.43 -5.38 30.35
C ARG A 413 6.21 -3.93 30.79
N CYS A 414 6.88 -2.97 30.14
CA CYS A 414 6.69 -1.54 30.43
C CYS A 414 5.25 -1.10 30.19
N LEU A 415 4.64 -1.50 29.07
CA LEU A 415 3.25 -1.19 28.75
C LEU A 415 2.27 -1.81 29.75
N ALA A 416 2.51 -3.05 30.20
CA ALA A 416 1.72 -3.67 31.26
C ALA A 416 1.81 -2.87 32.57
N ILE A 417 3.00 -2.40 32.95
CA ILE A 417 3.20 -1.56 34.14
C ILE A 417 2.41 -0.25 34.03
N VAL A 418 2.41 0.40 32.87
CA VAL A 418 1.61 1.61 32.63
C VAL A 418 0.13 1.32 32.88
N ILE A 419 -0.42 0.23 32.35
CA ILE A 419 -1.82 -0.13 32.58
C ILE A 419 -2.09 -0.38 34.08
N LEU A 420 -1.21 -1.11 34.77
CA LEU A 420 -1.37 -1.41 36.19
C LEU A 420 -1.30 -0.16 37.08
N SER A 421 -0.55 0.86 36.67
CA SER A 421 -0.45 2.14 37.39
C SER A 421 -1.77 2.91 37.45
N LEU A 422 -2.73 2.60 36.57
CA LEU A 422 -4.07 3.22 36.54
C LEU A 422 -4.99 2.73 37.65
N PHE A 423 -4.61 1.68 38.38
CA PHE A 423 -5.45 1.05 39.40
C PHE A 423 -4.80 1.05 40.79
N PRO A 424 -4.44 2.22 41.36
CA PRO A 424 -3.81 2.27 42.68
C PRO A 424 -4.73 1.75 43.79
N ASN A 425 -4.11 1.33 44.89
CA ASN A 425 -4.82 1.01 46.12
C ASN A 425 -5.13 2.32 46.86
N ILE A 426 -6.40 2.51 47.22
CA ILE A 426 -6.84 3.59 48.09
C ILE A 426 -6.81 3.04 49.51
N SER A 427 -5.99 3.66 50.37
CA SER A 427 -5.93 3.30 51.80
C SER A 427 -7.30 3.43 52.47
N TYR A 428 -7.54 2.66 53.54
CA TYR A 428 -8.80 2.68 54.29
C TYR A 428 -9.16 4.07 54.86
N SER A 429 -8.18 4.96 55.05
CA SER A 429 -8.39 6.35 55.46
C SER A 429 -8.61 7.33 54.31
N GLY A 430 -8.45 6.90 53.05
CA GLY A 430 -8.59 7.74 51.85
C GLY A 430 -7.46 8.76 51.63
N GLU A 431 -6.54 8.91 52.59
CA GLU A 431 -5.52 9.97 52.58
C GLU A 431 -4.27 9.61 51.77
N ARG A 432 -4.02 8.32 51.52
CA ARG A 432 -2.88 7.83 50.75
C ARG A 432 -3.32 6.99 49.57
N VAL A 433 -2.83 7.37 48.39
CA VAL A 433 -2.92 6.62 47.14
C VAL A 433 -1.58 5.95 46.92
N GLU A 434 -1.56 4.63 46.96
CA GLU A 434 -0.34 3.82 46.80
C GLU A 434 -0.45 2.92 45.57
N PRO A 435 0.67 2.63 44.88
CA PRO A 435 0.65 1.68 43.77
C PRO A 435 0.16 0.30 44.24
N ASN A 436 -0.60 -0.39 43.39
CA ASN A 436 -1.05 -1.74 43.72
C ASN A 436 0.11 -2.76 43.71
N GLU A 437 -0.13 -3.93 44.31
CA GLU A 437 0.89 -4.99 44.42
C GLU A 437 1.33 -5.53 43.06
N GLU A 438 0.43 -5.61 42.07
CA GLU A 438 0.73 -6.09 40.72
C GLU A 438 1.71 -5.16 40.00
N TYR A 439 1.56 -3.84 40.17
CA TYR A 439 2.49 -2.80 39.71
C TYR A 439 3.85 -2.97 40.38
N CYS A 440 3.88 -3.06 41.72
CA CYS A 440 5.12 -3.22 42.49
C CYS A 440 5.86 -4.52 42.12
N SER A 441 5.15 -5.62 41.91
CA SER A 441 5.74 -6.87 41.39
C SER A 441 6.32 -6.66 40.00
N SER A 442 5.58 -6.01 39.11
CA SER A 442 6.02 -5.79 37.73
C SER A 442 7.22 -4.86 37.60
N MET A 443 7.31 -3.83 38.42
CA MET A 443 8.49 -2.96 38.51
C MET A 443 9.71 -3.69 39.03
N ARG A 444 9.55 -4.59 40.01
CA ARG A 444 10.65 -5.44 40.51
C ARG A 444 11.12 -6.39 39.41
N GLU A 445 10.22 -7.07 38.72
CA GLU A 445 10.55 -7.97 37.60
C GLU A 445 11.29 -7.25 36.47
N LEU A 446 10.81 -6.07 36.07
CA LEU A 446 11.52 -5.23 35.09
C LEU A 446 12.94 -4.87 35.55
N SER A 447 13.10 -4.52 36.83
CA SER A 447 14.41 -4.19 37.41
C SER A 447 15.35 -5.40 37.47
N MET A 448 14.81 -6.61 37.71
CA MET A 448 15.60 -7.85 37.72
C MET A 448 16.20 -8.17 36.34
N LEU A 449 15.62 -7.68 35.24
CA LEU A 449 16.20 -7.86 33.91
C LEU A 449 17.61 -7.25 33.79
N LEU A 450 17.94 -6.23 34.60
CA LEU A 450 19.27 -5.59 34.61
C LEU A 450 20.40 -6.52 35.09
N ALA A 451 20.06 -7.52 35.90
CA ALA A 451 20.99 -8.53 36.39
C ALA A 451 21.09 -9.74 35.43
N ASN A 452 20.15 -9.88 34.50
CA ASN A 452 20.10 -11.01 33.58
C ASN A 452 20.99 -10.76 32.35
N LYS A 453 21.99 -11.63 32.14
CA LYS A 453 22.92 -11.54 31.02
C LYS A 453 22.24 -11.63 29.65
N LYS A 454 21.03 -12.21 29.56
CA LYS A 454 20.27 -12.29 28.30
C LYS A 454 19.87 -10.92 27.77
N PHE A 455 19.72 -9.90 28.63
CA PHE A 455 19.24 -8.56 28.26
C PHE A 455 20.37 -7.52 28.16
N LEU A 456 21.62 -7.96 28.03
CA LEU A 456 22.78 -7.04 27.97
C LEU A 456 22.69 -6.04 26.82
N ASP A 457 22.15 -6.47 25.67
CA ASP A 457 21.97 -5.67 24.46
C ASP A 457 20.95 -4.52 24.63
N VAL A 458 19.95 -4.71 25.50
CA VAL A 458 18.91 -3.71 25.77
C VAL A 458 19.02 -3.08 27.16
N LYS A 459 20.07 -3.41 27.94
CA LYS A 459 20.25 -2.94 29.32
C LYS A 459 20.15 -1.42 29.48
N PRO A 460 20.76 -0.58 28.61
CA PRO A 460 20.61 0.88 28.71
C PRO A 460 19.14 1.33 28.54
N LEU A 461 18.38 0.67 27.66
CA LEU A 461 16.96 0.94 27.45
C LEU A 461 16.13 0.53 28.67
N VAL A 462 16.45 -0.61 29.31
CA VAL A 462 15.78 -1.03 30.55
C VAL A 462 15.99 0.01 31.66
N VAL A 463 17.21 0.54 31.82
CA VAL A 463 17.50 1.59 32.83
C VAL A 463 16.65 2.84 32.56
N GLN A 464 16.62 3.30 31.31
CA GLN A 464 15.82 4.47 30.94
C GLN A 464 14.32 4.22 31.17
N ALA A 465 13.79 3.07 30.77
CA ALA A 465 12.39 2.70 30.98
C ALA A 465 12.02 2.65 32.47
N VAL A 466 12.88 2.07 33.32
CA VAL A 466 12.67 2.04 34.78
C VAL A 466 12.62 3.46 35.35
N ASN A 467 13.51 4.35 34.92
CA ASN A 467 13.50 5.74 35.39
C ASN A 467 12.21 6.47 34.97
N ILE A 468 11.81 6.33 33.70
CA ILE A 468 10.56 6.90 33.17
C ILE A 468 9.34 6.42 33.99
N LEU A 469 9.26 5.12 34.29
CA LEU A 469 8.14 4.55 35.04
C LEU A 469 8.13 4.93 36.52
N LYS A 470 9.30 5.15 37.14
CA LYS A 470 9.41 5.65 38.52
C LYS A 470 8.98 7.11 38.63
N GLU A 471 9.40 7.94 37.68
CA GLU A 471 8.97 9.34 37.57
C GLU A 471 7.45 9.45 37.39
N ASN A 472 6.83 8.44 36.77
CA ASN A 472 5.39 8.39 36.46
C ASN A 472 4.69 7.23 37.17
N THR A 473 4.89 7.13 38.49
CA THR A 473 4.33 6.01 39.28
C THR A 473 2.80 6.00 39.30
N LEU A 474 2.17 7.18 39.33
CA LEU A 474 0.72 7.39 39.28
C LEU A 474 0.43 8.46 38.22
N PRO A 475 0.52 8.11 36.92
CA PRO A 475 0.36 9.09 35.86
C PRO A 475 -1.09 9.60 35.84
N LYS A 476 -1.28 10.87 35.49
CA LYS A 476 -2.62 11.34 35.13
C LYS A 476 -3.06 10.61 33.87
N ILE A 477 -4.33 10.23 33.82
CA ILE A 477 -4.86 9.44 32.70
C ILE A 477 -4.71 10.14 31.34
N GLN A 478 -4.75 11.48 31.32
CA GLN A 478 -4.53 12.28 30.10
C GLN A 478 -3.10 12.15 29.57
N ASP A 479 -2.12 11.91 30.45
CA ASP A 479 -0.69 11.85 30.10
C ASP A 479 -0.26 10.45 29.65
N VAL A 480 -1.13 9.44 29.81
CA VAL A 480 -0.81 8.03 29.54
C VAL A 480 -0.42 7.79 28.09
N SER A 481 -1.14 8.39 27.13
CA SER A 481 -0.82 8.25 25.70
C SER A 481 0.59 8.74 25.39
N HIS A 482 1.01 9.87 25.97
CA HIS A 482 2.36 10.40 25.80
C HIS A 482 3.42 9.52 26.49
N LEU A 483 3.12 8.99 27.68
CA LEU A 483 3.98 8.04 28.38
C LEU A 483 4.20 6.76 27.56
N VAL A 484 3.13 6.20 26.98
CA VAL A 484 3.19 5.03 26.09
C VAL A 484 4.04 5.32 24.87
N CYS A 485 3.80 6.46 24.18
CA CYS A 485 4.62 6.88 23.05
C CYS A 485 6.10 7.02 23.42
N ARG A 486 6.42 7.66 24.55
CA ARG A 486 7.79 7.85 25.03
C ARG A 486 8.48 6.50 25.28
N LEU A 487 7.77 5.53 25.84
CA LEU A 487 8.28 4.18 26.04
C LEU A 487 8.47 3.44 24.71
N ILE A 488 7.54 3.51 23.77
CA ILE A 488 7.68 2.86 22.45
C ILE A 488 8.89 3.43 21.69
N SER A 489 9.03 4.75 21.64
CA SER A 489 10.12 5.45 20.95
C SER A 489 11.50 5.16 21.54
N LEU A 490 11.58 4.67 22.77
CA LEU A 490 12.83 4.20 23.38
C LEU A 490 13.34 2.91 22.72
N PHE A 491 12.44 2.03 22.25
CA PHE A 491 12.81 0.72 21.68
C PHE A 491 12.79 0.69 20.16
N TYR A 492 11.90 1.46 19.54
CA TYR A 492 11.70 1.48 18.09
C TYR A 492 11.78 2.90 17.55
N CYS A 493 12.52 3.05 16.45
CA CYS A 493 12.65 4.30 15.71
C CYS A 493 12.07 4.07 14.32
N SER A 494 10.79 4.36 14.17
CA SER A 494 10.06 4.24 12.91
C SER A 494 9.31 5.53 12.63
N SER A 495 9.30 5.97 11.38
CA SER A 495 8.62 7.20 10.92
C SER A 495 7.14 7.22 11.31
N PHE A 496 6.43 6.09 11.22
CA PHE A 496 5.02 6.06 11.61
C PHE A 496 4.78 6.40 13.08
N LEU A 497 5.76 6.23 13.98
CA LEU A 497 5.60 6.51 15.42
C LEU A 497 5.58 8.02 15.74
N THR A 498 6.10 8.87 14.86
CA THR A 498 6.25 10.30 15.15
C THR A 498 4.91 11.02 15.24
N SER A 499 3.92 10.62 14.43
CA SER A 499 2.58 11.21 14.38
C SER A 499 1.52 10.37 15.10
N VAL A 500 1.89 9.26 15.74
CA VAL A 500 0.95 8.43 16.52
C VAL A 500 0.25 9.21 17.65
N PRO A 501 0.95 10.08 18.41
CA PRO A 501 0.31 10.83 19.48
C PRO A 501 -0.96 11.56 19.04
N GLU A 502 -0.97 12.13 17.84
CA GLU A 502 -2.09 12.88 17.25
C GLU A 502 -3.41 12.10 17.22
N VAL A 503 -3.36 10.77 17.11
CA VAL A 503 -4.55 9.91 17.07
C VAL A 503 -4.83 9.19 18.40
N TRP A 504 -4.00 9.41 19.42
CA TRP A 504 -4.15 8.87 20.78
C TRP A 504 -4.56 9.91 21.82
N GLU A 505 -4.69 11.18 21.41
CA GLU A 505 -5.18 12.26 22.25
C GLU A 505 -6.62 12.01 22.71
N MET A 506 -6.98 12.52 23.89
CA MET A 506 -8.27 12.24 24.55
C MET A 506 -9.47 12.76 23.76
N ASP A 507 -9.29 13.88 23.08
CA ASP A 507 -10.24 14.60 22.22
C ASP A 507 -10.11 14.23 20.74
N PHE A 508 -9.26 13.25 20.38
CA PHE A 508 -9.17 12.78 19.00
C PHE A 508 -10.53 12.32 18.47
N HIS A 509 -10.86 12.85 17.29
CA HIS A 509 -12.00 12.50 16.45
C HIS A 509 -11.53 12.22 15.03
N ILE A 510 -12.14 11.27 14.35
CA ILE A 510 -11.88 11.02 12.93
C ILE A 510 -12.31 12.27 12.17
N PRO A 511 -11.41 12.83 11.34
CA PRO A 511 -11.72 14.00 10.54
C PRO A 511 -12.98 13.78 9.70
N SER A 512 -13.91 14.74 9.75
CA SER A 512 -15.05 14.79 8.83
C SER A 512 -14.57 15.14 7.42
N ALA A 513 -15.30 14.66 6.41
CA ALA A 513 -15.07 15.01 5.00
C ALA A 513 -15.27 16.50 4.75
#